data_AF-A0A9P6J1K7-F1
#
_entry.id   AF-A0A9P6J1K7-F1
#
_cell.length_a   1.000
_cell.length_b   1.000
_cell.length_c   1.000
_cell.angle_alpha   90.00
_cell.angle_beta   90.00
_cell.angle_gamma   90.00
#
_symmetry.space_group_name_H-M   'P 1'
#
loop_
_entity.id
_entity.type
_entity.pdbx_description
1 polymer ?
#
loop_
_entity_poly.entity_id
_entity_poly.type
_entity_poly.pdbx_seq_one_letter_code
_entity_poly.pdbx_strand_id
1 'polypeptide(L)'
;MAHENDNWKEKLNLPTRDDRPQTEDVTATKGNEFEDYFLKRELLMGIFEAGFERPSPIQEESIPIALAGRDILARAKNGTGKTAAFVIPSLEKINLKKNKIQALLLVPTRELALQTAQVCKTLGKHMGVQVMVTTGGTTLKDDIM
;
A
#
# COMPACT_ATOMS: atom_id res chain seq x y z
N MET A 1 17.69 14.09 -17.40
CA MET A 1 17.28 13.32 -18.59
C MET A 1 15.76 13.29 -18.57
N ALA A 2 15.17 13.79 -19.65
CA ALA A 2 13.75 14.06 -19.94
C ALA A 2 12.71 13.78 -18.82
N HIS A 3 12.16 14.85 -18.24
CA HIS A 3 10.77 14.86 -17.81
C HIS A 3 9.91 14.70 -19.06
N GLU A 4 9.59 13.47 -19.44
CA GLU A 4 8.34 13.25 -20.17
C GLU A 4 7.23 13.69 -19.23
N ASN A 5 6.46 14.69 -19.68
CA ASN A 5 5.13 15.02 -19.14
C ASN A 5 4.22 13.82 -19.41
N ASP A 6 4.47 12.74 -18.67
CA ASP A 6 3.72 11.52 -18.76
C ASP A 6 2.42 11.78 -18.00
N ASN A 7 1.38 12.15 -18.75
CA ASN A 7 0.07 12.46 -18.18
C ASN A 7 -0.70 11.18 -17.84
N TRP A 8 -0.01 10.23 -17.20
CA TRP A 8 -0.59 8.96 -16.78
C TRP A 8 -1.69 9.18 -15.74
N LYS A 9 -1.61 10.29 -14.98
CA LYS A 9 -2.64 10.69 -14.00
C LYS A 9 -3.99 10.99 -14.66
N GLU A 10 -4.01 11.57 -15.86
CA GLU A 10 -5.27 11.81 -16.61
C GLU A 10 -6.02 10.52 -16.99
N LYS A 11 -5.31 9.39 -17.05
CA LYS A 11 -5.89 8.09 -17.41
C LYS A 11 -6.39 7.31 -16.19
N LEU A 12 -6.18 7.82 -14.98
CA LEU A 12 -6.59 7.14 -13.75
C LEU A 12 -8.09 7.26 -13.53
N ASN A 13 -8.70 6.18 -13.07
CA ASN A 13 -10.06 6.24 -12.55
C ASN A 13 -10.02 6.62 -11.07
N LEU A 14 -9.98 7.93 -10.79
CA LEU A 14 -9.93 8.46 -9.43
C LEU A 14 -11.32 8.38 -8.77
N PRO A 15 -11.40 7.93 -7.50
CA PRO A 15 -12.66 7.97 -6.76
C PRO A 15 -13.03 9.43 -6.41
N THR A 16 -14.30 9.63 -6.06
CA THR A 16 -14.77 10.92 -5.54
C THR A 16 -13.99 11.29 -4.27
N ARG A 17 -13.58 12.55 -4.19
CA ARG A 17 -12.86 13.08 -3.03
C ARG A 17 -13.67 12.93 -1.75
N ASP A 18 -13.00 12.51 -0.67
CA ASP A 18 -13.59 12.44 0.66
C ASP A 18 -13.35 13.76 1.39
N ASP A 19 -14.34 14.66 1.35
CA ASP A 19 -14.26 15.99 1.98
C ASP A 19 -14.69 15.98 3.46
N ARG A 20 -14.83 14.81 4.08
CA ARG A 20 -15.18 14.73 5.51
C ARG A 20 -14.04 15.27 6.37
N PRO A 21 -14.34 15.96 7.48
CA PRO A 21 -13.31 16.44 8.40
C PRO A 21 -12.43 15.30 8.93
N GLN A 22 -11.12 15.51 8.89
CA GLN A 22 -10.11 14.55 9.37
C GLN A 22 -9.38 15.10 10.60
N THR A 23 -8.85 14.21 11.44
CA THR A 23 -8.08 14.58 12.63
C THR A 23 -6.62 14.87 12.29
N GLU A 24 -5.91 15.56 13.18
CA GLU A 24 -4.49 15.88 13.01
C GLU A 24 -3.60 14.64 12.82
N ASP A 25 -3.98 13.49 13.39
CA ASP A 25 -3.26 12.22 13.17
C ASP A 25 -3.27 11.73 11.70
N VAL A 26 -4.08 12.36 10.84
CA VAL A 26 -4.20 12.10 9.41
C VAL A 26 -3.68 13.28 8.57
N THR A 27 -3.83 14.52 9.05
CA THR A 27 -3.57 15.74 8.26
C THR A 27 -2.29 16.48 8.62
N ALA A 28 -1.68 16.24 9.80
CA ALA A 28 -0.45 16.92 10.24
C ALA A 28 0.80 16.36 9.54
N THR A 29 0.85 16.51 8.22
CA THR A 29 1.89 15.97 7.33
C THR A 29 3.04 16.97 7.14
N LYS A 30 4.21 16.45 6.77
CA LYS A 30 5.39 17.22 6.35
C LYS A 30 5.25 17.78 4.93
N GLY A 31 4.22 17.34 4.22
CA GLY A 31 3.89 17.80 2.87
C GLY A 31 4.53 16.96 1.76
N ASN A 32 4.96 15.73 2.07
CA ASN A 32 5.49 14.81 1.07
C ASN A 32 4.37 14.32 0.14
N GLU A 33 4.75 13.92 -1.07
CA GLU A 33 3.89 13.23 -2.03
C GLU A 33 4.35 11.77 -2.20
N PHE A 34 3.47 10.88 -2.67
CA PHE A 34 3.85 9.47 -2.86
C PHE A 34 4.94 9.30 -3.93
N GLU A 35 4.97 10.23 -4.88
CA GLU A 35 5.95 10.32 -5.96
C GLU A 35 7.36 10.59 -5.45
N ASP A 36 7.51 11.26 -4.30
CA ASP A 36 8.80 11.53 -3.68
C ASP A 36 9.51 10.25 -3.20
N TYR A 37 8.78 9.13 -3.12
CA TYR A 37 9.29 7.84 -2.66
C TYR A 37 9.84 6.96 -3.78
N PHE A 38 9.86 7.44 -5.03
CA PHE A 38 10.40 6.71 -6.20
C PHE A 38 9.79 5.30 -6.37
N LEU A 39 8.49 5.17 -6.08
CA LEU A 39 7.75 3.92 -6.26
C LEU A 39 7.57 3.59 -7.75
N LYS A 40 7.38 2.30 -8.05
CA LYS A 40 6.97 1.83 -9.38
C LYS A 40 5.72 2.56 -9.86
N ARG A 41 5.67 2.86 -11.17
CA ARG A 41 4.55 3.57 -11.79
C ARG A 41 3.23 2.85 -11.55
N GLU A 42 3.23 1.54 -11.69
CA GLU A 42 2.07 0.67 -11.53
C GLU A 42 1.53 0.71 -10.09
N LEU A 43 2.42 0.82 -9.11
CA LEU A 43 2.04 0.97 -7.70
C LEU A 43 1.43 2.34 -7.43
N LEU A 44 2.04 3.42 -7.97
CA LEU A 44 1.46 4.77 -7.87
C LEU A 44 0.06 4.85 -8.47
N MET A 45 -0.17 4.22 -9.63
CA MET A 45 -1.51 4.12 -10.23
C MET A 45 -2.51 3.49 -9.27
N GLY A 46 -2.17 2.36 -8.64
CA GLY A 46 -3.05 1.70 -7.68
C GLY A 46 -3.28 2.51 -6.40
N ILE A 47 -2.29 3.26 -5.93
CA ILE A 47 -2.41 4.18 -4.77
C ILE A 47 -3.44 5.28 -5.06
N PHE A 48 -3.31 5.97 -6.19
CA PHE A 48 -4.22 7.07 -6.53
C PHE A 48 -5.64 6.58 -6.88
N GLU A 49 -5.78 5.48 -7.62
CA GLU A 49 -7.11 4.88 -7.88
C GLU A 49 -7.79 4.36 -6.61
N ALA A 50 -7.02 4.06 -5.56
CA ALA A 50 -7.55 3.72 -4.24
C ALA A 50 -8.01 4.95 -3.44
N GLY A 51 -7.80 6.17 -3.96
CA GLY A 51 -8.22 7.43 -3.34
C GLY A 51 -7.19 8.05 -2.40
N PHE A 52 -5.95 7.57 -2.41
CA PHE A 52 -4.87 8.15 -1.61
C PHE A 52 -4.32 9.37 -2.37
N GLU A 53 -4.56 10.57 -1.85
CA GLU A 53 -4.02 11.81 -2.43
C GLU A 53 -2.59 12.08 -1.96
N ARG A 54 -2.35 11.92 -0.66
CA ARG A 54 -1.08 12.21 0.01
C ARG A 54 -0.82 11.20 1.13
N PRO A 55 0.46 10.91 1.45
CA PRO A 55 0.80 10.07 2.59
C PRO A 55 0.35 10.70 3.91
N SER A 56 -0.23 9.91 4.79
CA SER A 56 -0.51 10.33 6.18
C SER A 56 0.78 10.45 7.00
N PRO A 57 0.78 11.09 8.18
CA PRO A 57 2.00 11.29 8.97
C PRO A 57 2.73 9.98 9.28
N ILE A 58 2.00 8.91 9.63
CA ILE A 58 2.62 7.61 9.88
C ILE A 58 3.25 7.00 8.61
N GLN A 59 2.68 7.26 7.43
CA GLN A 59 3.20 6.81 6.15
C GLN A 59 4.45 7.60 5.75
N GLU A 60 4.45 8.92 5.93
CA GLU A 60 5.62 9.77 5.67
C GLU A 60 6.83 9.36 6.50
N GLU A 61 6.62 9.00 7.78
CA GLU A 61 7.72 8.58 8.65
C GLU A 61 8.20 7.16 8.34
N SER A 62 7.31 6.25 7.96
CA SER A 62 7.65 4.82 7.89
C SER A 62 7.99 4.31 6.48
N ILE A 63 7.33 4.80 5.42
CA ILE A 63 7.54 4.28 4.06
C ILE A 63 9.00 4.45 3.60
N PRO A 64 9.63 5.63 3.71
CA PRO A 64 11.01 5.81 3.25
C PRO A 64 12.01 4.90 4.00
N ILE A 65 11.80 4.74 5.32
CA ILE A 65 12.65 3.88 6.15
C ILE A 65 12.48 2.40 5.75
N ALA A 66 11.25 1.99 5.45
CA ALA A 66 10.93 0.61 5.08
C ALA A 66 11.50 0.29 3.70
N LEU A 67 11.40 1.22 2.74
CA LEU A 67 12.00 1.12 1.42
C LEU A 67 13.53 0.96 1.51
N ALA A 68 14.18 1.69 2.42
CA ALA A 68 15.61 1.55 2.70
C ALA A 68 16.00 0.19 3.33
N GLY A 69 15.05 -0.67 3.67
CA GLY A 69 15.32 -2.01 4.20
C GLY A 69 15.70 -2.04 5.68
N ARG A 70 15.31 -1.01 6.44
CA ARG A 70 15.49 -0.98 7.89
C ARG A 70 14.24 -1.49 8.61
N ASP A 71 14.46 -2.09 9.77
CA ASP A 71 13.39 -2.51 10.66
C ASP A 71 12.73 -1.30 11.32
N ILE A 72 11.41 -1.37 11.52
CA ILE A 72 10.59 -0.26 12.02
C ILE A 72 9.64 -0.77 13.09
N LEU A 73 9.57 -0.04 14.20
CA LEU A 73 8.45 -0.11 15.13
C LEU A 73 7.59 1.15 14.96
N ALA A 74 6.40 0.97 14.42
CA ALA A 74 5.46 2.07 14.13
C ALA A 74 4.26 2.02 15.07
N ARG A 75 3.87 3.17 15.63
CA ARG A 75 2.67 3.31 16.48
C ARG A 75 1.87 4.52 16.02
N ALA A 76 0.60 4.30 15.72
CA ALA A 76 -0.35 5.36 15.38
C ALA A 76 -1.78 4.98 15.79
N LYS A 77 -2.69 5.95 15.86
CA LYS A 77 -4.11 5.71 16.17
C LYS A 77 -4.80 4.89 15.08
N ASN A 78 -5.97 4.34 15.36
CA ASN A 78 -6.76 3.63 14.35
C ASN A 78 -7.26 4.60 13.27
N GLY A 79 -7.44 4.12 12.05
CA GLY A 79 -7.86 4.96 10.91
C GLY A 79 -6.77 5.87 10.31
N THR A 80 -5.52 5.83 10.78
CA THR A 80 -4.43 6.70 10.30
C THR A 80 -3.67 6.18 9.07
N GLY A 81 -4.13 5.08 8.46
CA GLY A 81 -3.48 4.51 7.28
C GLY A 81 -2.29 3.59 7.54
N LYS A 82 -2.17 3.02 8.75
CA LYS A 82 -1.11 2.04 9.11
C LYS A 82 -0.98 0.85 8.16
N THR A 83 -2.10 0.36 7.62
CA THR A 83 -2.08 -0.78 6.69
C THR A 83 -1.30 -0.45 5.42
N ALA A 84 -1.61 0.66 4.77
CA ALA A 84 -0.87 1.10 3.58
C ALA A 84 0.60 1.40 3.89
N ALA A 85 0.91 1.86 5.10
CA ALA A 85 2.28 2.17 5.54
C ALA A 85 3.23 0.96 5.47
N PHE A 86 2.75 -0.27 5.71
CA PHE A 86 3.55 -1.48 5.49
C PHE A 86 3.26 -2.17 4.15
N VAL A 87 2.06 -2.03 3.57
CA VAL A 87 1.73 -2.67 2.28
C VAL A 87 2.49 -2.03 1.11
N ILE A 88 2.56 -0.70 1.05
CA ILE A 88 3.25 0.02 -0.03
C ILE A 88 4.71 -0.41 -0.17
N PRO A 89 5.57 -0.34 0.88
CA PRO A 89 6.95 -0.78 0.76
C PRO A 89 7.07 -2.29 0.54
N SER A 90 6.12 -3.10 1.01
CA SER A 90 6.10 -4.54 0.72
C SER A 90 5.89 -4.81 -0.77
N LEU A 91 4.88 -4.16 -1.38
CA LEU A 91 4.58 -4.30 -2.80
C LEU A 91 5.73 -3.78 -3.67
N GLU A 92 6.29 -2.62 -3.32
CA GLU A 92 7.40 -2.03 -4.05
C GLU A 92 8.59 -2.99 -4.17
N LYS A 93 8.92 -3.73 -3.11
CA LYS A 93 10.04 -4.67 -3.10
C LYS A 93 9.79 -5.99 -3.83
N ILE A 94 8.55 -6.29 -4.24
CA ILE A 94 8.24 -7.54 -4.95
C ILE A 94 8.92 -7.55 -6.34
N ASN A 95 9.56 -8.66 -6.66
CA ASN A 95 10.08 -8.95 -8.00
C ASN A 95 9.22 -10.01 -8.69
N LEU A 96 8.46 -9.59 -9.71
CA LEU A 96 7.55 -10.44 -10.47
C LEU A 96 8.23 -11.56 -11.25
N LYS A 97 9.54 -11.44 -11.52
CA LYS A 97 10.31 -12.50 -12.21
C LYS A 97 10.62 -13.69 -11.30
N LYS A 98 10.37 -13.58 -9.98
CA LYS A 98 10.65 -14.63 -8.99
C LYS A 98 9.33 -15.24 -8.51
N ASN A 99 9.02 -16.44 -8.99
CA ASN A 99 7.84 -17.19 -8.55
C ASN A 99 8.07 -17.88 -7.18
N LYS A 100 8.11 -17.08 -6.12
CA LYS A 100 8.21 -17.54 -4.73
C LYS A 100 7.58 -16.51 -3.79
N ILE A 101 7.27 -16.92 -2.57
CA ILE A 101 6.83 -16.00 -1.51
C ILE A 101 7.96 -15.01 -1.22
N GLN A 102 7.65 -13.71 -1.26
CA GLN A 102 8.61 -12.61 -1.09
C GLN A 102 8.28 -11.70 0.09
N ALA A 103 7.04 -11.72 0.57
CA ALA A 103 6.58 -10.96 1.73
C ALA A 103 5.57 -11.81 2.52
N LEU A 104 5.58 -11.68 3.84
CA LEU A 104 4.63 -12.30 4.75
C LEU A 104 4.05 -11.20 5.64
N LEU A 105 2.72 -11.04 5.59
CA LEU A 105 1.98 -10.12 6.43
C LEU A 105 1.20 -10.92 7.47
N LEU A 106 1.52 -10.73 8.75
CA LEU A 106 0.87 -11.41 9.86
C LEU A 106 -0.10 -10.46 10.55
N VAL A 107 -1.34 -10.89 10.71
CA VAL A 107 -2.41 -10.14 11.38
C VAL A 107 -3.24 -11.07 12.29
N PRO A 108 -3.86 -10.55 13.35
CA PRO A 108 -4.36 -11.40 14.43
C PRO A 108 -5.70 -12.07 14.15
N THR A 109 -6.47 -11.64 13.14
CA THR A 109 -7.80 -12.21 12.84
C THR A 109 -7.99 -12.50 11.36
N ARG A 110 -8.97 -13.37 11.06
CA ARG A 110 -9.32 -13.77 9.69
C ARG A 110 -9.81 -12.57 8.88
N GLU A 111 -10.64 -11.75 9.49
CA GLU A 111 -11.23 -10.55 8.90
C GLU A 111 -10.15 -9.53 8.55
N LEU A 112 -9.18 -9.31 9.45
CA LEU A 112 -8.04 -8.43 9.18
C LEU A 112 -7.14 -8.98 8.08
N ALA A 113 -6.99 -10.31 7.97
CA ALA A 113 -6.22 -10.93 6.90
C ALA A 113 -6.88 -10.66 5.54
N LEU A 114 -8.19 -10.88 5.44
CA LEU A 114 -8.96 -10.60 4.23
C LEU A 114 -8.95 -9.11 3.86
N GLN A 115 -9.13 -8.22 4.84
CA GLN A 115 -9.05 -6.77 4.62
C GLN A 115 -7.66 -6.32 4.15
N THR A 116 -6.60 -6.82 4.79
CA THR A 116 -5.22 -6.51 4.41
C THR A 116 -4.91 -7.00 3.00
N ALA A 117 -5.37 -8.20 2.65
CA ALA A 117 -5.21 -8.74 1.31
C ALA A 117 -5.97 -7.94 0.26
N GLN A 118 -7.17 -7.45 0.58
CA GLN A 118 -7.91 -6.55 -0.31
C GLN A 118 -7.12 -5.26 -0.55
N VAL A 119 -6.52 -4.66 0.49
CA VAL A 119 -5.63 -3.50 0.33
C VAL A 119 -4.44 -3.83 -0.58
N CYS A 120 -3.80 -4.99 -0.39
CA CYS A 120 -2.69 -5.43 -1.27
C CYS A 120 -3.13 -5.55 -2.73
N LYS A 121 -4.31 -6.15 -3.00
CA LYS A 121 -4.86 -6.31 -4.34
C LYS A 121 -5.25 -4.97 -4.96
N THR A 122 -5.83 -4.07 -4.18
CA THR A 122 -6.23 -2.73 -4.63
C THR A 122 -5.02 -1.89 -4.98
N LEU A 123 -4.03 -1.78 -4.09
CA LEU A 123 -2.81 -0.99 -4.34
C LEU A 123 -1.91 -1.61 -5.41
N GLY A 124 -1.86 -2.95 -5.47
CA GLY A 124 -1.07 -3.70 -6.45
C GLY A 124 -1.79 -3.99 -7.77
N LYS A 125 -2.98 -3.42 -8.01
CA LYS A 125 -3.87 -3.74 -9.14
C LYS A 125 -3.18 -3.76 -10.50
N HIS A 126 -2.26 -2.81 -10.73
CA HIS A 126 -1.55 -2.68 -12.01
C HIS A 126 -0.20 -3.41 -12.06
N MET A 127 0.24 -4.00 -10.94
CA MET A 127 1.56 -4.63 -10.83
C MET A 127 1.55 -6.10 -11.26
N GLY A 128 0.38 -6.76 -11.37
CA GLY A 128 0.31 -8.21 -11.60
C GLY A 128 0.85 -9.05 -10.44
N VAL A 129 0.80 -8.53 -9.21
CA VAL A 129 1.18 -9.26 -8.00
C VAL A 129 0.11 -10.30 -7.63
N GLN A 130 0.56 -11.44 -7.12
CA GLN A 130 -0.33 -12.46 -6.56
C GLN A 130 -0.39 -12.33 -5.04
N VAL A 131 -1.61 -12.30 -4.49
CA VAL A 131 -1.86 -12.16 -3.06
C VAL A 131 -2.67 -13.37 -2.60
N MET A 132 -2.07 -14.19 -1.75
CA MET A 132 -2.69 -15.34 -1.09
C MET A 132 -3.00 -14.98 0.37
N VAL A 133 -4.10 -15.51 0.89
CA VAL A 133 -4.49 -15.38 2.30
C VAL A 133 -4.66 -16.78 2.86
N THR A 134 -4.07 -17.03 4.03
CA THR A 134 -4.33 -18.27 4.76
C THR A 134 -4.83 -17.99 6.16
N THR A 135 -5.81 -18.76 6.61
CA THR A 135 -6.42 -18.60 7.93
C THR A 135 -6.73 -19.96 8.57
N GLY A 136 -6.78 -20.00 9.91
CA GLY A 136 -7.26 -21.18 10.60
C GLY A 136 -8.75 -21.44 10.29
N GLY A 137 -9.11 -22.72 10.13
CA GLY A 137 -10.48 -23.16 9.87
C GLY A 137 -10.88 -23.29 8.40
N THR A 138 -9.98 -22.99 7.46
CA THR A 138 -10.05 -23.41 6.05
C THR A 138 -8.95 -24.43 5.75
N THR A 139 -9.11 -25.27 4.73
CA THR A 139 -8.00 -26.13 4.31
C THR A 139 -7.01 -25.31 3.49
N LEU A 140 -5.71 -25.59 3.62
CA LEU A 140 -4.68 -24.91 2.83
C LEU A 140 -4.94 -25.04 1.32
N LYS A 141 -5.57 -26.13 0.89
CA LYS A 141 -5.93 -26.35 -0.51
C LYS A 141 -6.95 -25.30 -0.98
N ASP A 142 -7.92 -24.95 -0.15
CA ASP A 142 -8.94 -23.94 -0.45
C ASP A 142 -8.35 -22.52 -0.45
N ASP A 143 -7.27 -22.28 0.31
CA ASP A 143 -6.57 -20.99 0.38
C ASP A 143 -5.61 -20.76 -0.80
N ILE A 144 -5.11 -21.83 -1.43
CA ILE A 144 -4.14 -21.79 -2.55
C ILE A 144 -4.83 -21.71 -3.93
N MET A 145 -6.04 -22.26 -4.07
CA MET A 145 -6.82 -22.28 -5.32
C MET A 145 -7.57 -20.97 -5.56
#